data_AF-A0A7R9CB93-F1
#
_entry.id   AF-A0A7R9CB93-F1
#
_cell.length_a   1.000
_cell.length_b   1.000
_cell.length_c   1.000
_cell.angle_alpha   90.00
_cell.angle_beta   90.00
_cell.angle_gamma   90.00
#
_symmetry.space_group_name_H-M   'P 1'
#
loop_
_entity.id
_entity.type
_entity.pdbx_description
1 polymer ?
#
loop_
_entity_poly.entity_id
_entity_poly.type
_entity_poly.pdbx_seq_one_letter_code
_entity_poly.pdbx_strand_id
1 'polypeptide(L)'
;MVSIRKDIKIQSFEFPNKIKNLKKLSSIIKLKNSTQNLNLLATYKLANFSTSKSNITKSYLINYTKFNSEAYVYSTLNLGPTLTASGANSRIKFYFEKSEIIRYITDFEAYQYMGFTKIDYSKVRNSNLLSSSKIIYTAGNSISVEVLQAIFKEVIKCI
;
A
#
# COMPACT_ATOMS: atom_id res chain seq x y z
N MET A 1 13.63 -8.32 13.08
CA MET A 1 14.84 -8.97 13.60
C MET A 1 14.74 -10.44 13.25
N VAL A 2 15.83 -11.04 12.74
CA VAL A 2 15.93 -12.49 12.53
C VAL A 2 16.90 -13.00 13.58
N SER A 3 16.50 -14.03 14.31
CA SER A 3 17.32 -14.67 15.34
C SER A 3 17.28 -16.18 15.14
N ILE A 4 18.45 -16.83 15.15
CA ILE A 4 18.60 -18.28 14.98
C ILE A 4 19.15 -18.84 16.28
N ARG A 5 18.61 -19.98 16.73
CA ARG A 5 19.07 -20.61 17.97
C ARG A 5 20.51 -21.11 17.83
N LYS A 6 21.30 -20.98 18.89
CA LYS A 6 22.73 -21.35 18.91
C LYS A 6 23.00 -22.83 18.65
N ASP A 7 22.04 -23.71 18.98
CA ASP A 7 22.17 -25.15 18.77
C ASP A 7 21.91 -25.58 17.32
N ILE A 8 21.35 -24.70 16.49
CA ILE A 8 21.17 -24.95 15.05
C ILE A 8 22.48 -24.60 14.36
N LYS A 9 23.13 -25.61 13.75
CA LYS A 9 24.27 -25.38 12.87
C LYS A 9 23.79 -24.64 11.63
N ILE A 10 24.37 -23.48 11.36
CA ILE A 10 24.09 -22.71 10.14
C ILE A 10 25.38 -22.47 9.37
N GLN A 11 25.27 -22.29 8.06
CA GLN A 11 26.40 -21.88 7.23
C GLN A 11 26.72 -20.39 7.47
N SER A 12 25.87 -19.51 6.93
CA SER A 12 25.88 -18.07 7.19
C SER A 12 24.52 -17.49 6.79
N PHE A 13 24.00 -16.54 7.57
CA PHE A 13 22.78 -15.83 7.23
C PHE A 13 23.13 -14.43 6.73
N GLU A 14 22.61 -14.08 5.55
CA GLU A 14 22.66 -12.73 5.02
C GLU A 14 21.23 -12.26 4.73
N PHE A 15 20.94 -10.99 5.02
CA PHE A 15 19.67 -10.42 4.60
C PHE A 15 19.59 -10.37 3.07
N PRO A 16 18.39 -10.57 2.49
CA PRO A 16 18.24 -10.56 1.04
C PRO A 16 18.69 -9.21 0.46
N ASN A 17 19.43 -9.28 -0.64
CA ASN A 17 19.71 -8.12 -1.48
C ASN A 17 18.41 -7.44 -1.94
N LYS A 18 18.52 -6.19 -2.40
CA LYS A 18 17.38 -5.40 -2.88
C LYS A 18 16.50 -6.21 -3.84
N ILE A 19 15.27 -6.48 -3.41
CA ILE A 19 14.28 -7.19 -4.22
C ILE A 19 13.86 -6.26 -5.35
N LYS A 20 13.99 -6.71 -6.60
CA LYS A 20 13.40 -6.00 -7.74
C LYS A 20 11.88 -6.12 -7.61
N ASN A 21 11.21 -5.03 -7.24
CA ASN A 21 9.76 -5.00 -7.19
C ASN A 21 9.20 -4.99 -8.62
N LEU A 22 8.55 -6.07 -9.02
CA LEU A 22 7.96 -6.22 -10.35
C LEU A 22 6.55 -5.61 -10.44
N LYS A 23 5.88 -5.39 -9.30
CA LYS A 23 4.50 -4.89 -9.29
C LYS A 23 4.49 -3.37 -9.32
N LYS A 24 4.02 -2.82 -10.44
CA LYS A 24 3.74 -1.39 -10.57
C LYS A 24 2.48 -1.04 -9.77
N LEU A 25 2.46 0.12 -9.12
CA LEU A 25 1.28 0.58 -8.38
C LEU A 25 0.02 0.63 -9.26
N SER A 26 0.16 1.05 -10.50
CA SER A 26 -0.90 1.07 -11.51
C SER A 26 -1.47 -0.31 -11.89
N SER A 27 -0.78 -1.41 -11.58
CA SER A 27 -1.34 -2.76 -11.77
C SER A 27 -2.33 -3.15 -10.66
N ILE A 28 -2.22 -2.52 -9.49
CA ILE A 28 -3.06 -2.74 -8.32
C ILE A 28 -4.19 -1.71 -8.27
N ILE A 29 -3.82 -0.43 -8.34
CA ILE A 29 -4.74 0.71 -8.19
C ILE A 29 -5.34 1.08 -9.55
N LYS A 30 -6.62 0.78 -9.74
CA LYS A 30 -7.33 1.03 -11.02
C LYS A 30 -8.61 1.79 -10.79
N LEU A 31 -8.90 2.77 -11.64
CA LEU A 31 -10.12 3.59 -11.52
C LEU A 31 -11.38 2.71 -11.37
N LYS A 32 -11.49 1.67 -12.21
CA LYS A 32 -12.61 0.70 -12.22
C LYS A 32 -12.82 -0.13 -10.95
N ASN A 33 -11.85 -0.15 -10.01
CA ASN A 33 -11.95 -0.97 -8.81
C ASN A 33 -12.88 -0.35 -7.74
N SER A 34 -13.31 0.90 -7.92
CA SER A 34 -14.27 1.57 -7.06
C SER A 34 -15.23 2.40 -7.91
N THR A 35 -16.49 2.45 -7.51
CA THR A 35 -17.48 3.43 -8.01
C THR A 35 -17.58 4.65 -7.11
N GLN A 36 -16.99 4.61 -5.91
CA GLN A 36 -16.99 5.71 -4.97
C GLN A 36 -15.87 6.71 -5.30
N ASN A 37 -16.29 7.91 -5.67
CA ASN A 37 -15.43 9.06 -5.97
C ASN A 37 -15.56 10.11 -4.87
N LEU A 38 -14.48 10.85 -4.61
CA LEU A 38 -14.44 11.94 -3.65
C LEU A 38 -14.71 13.27 -4.35
N ASN A 39 -15.90 13.41 -4.91
CA ASN A 39 -16.29 14.59 -5.71
C ASN A 39 -16.11 15.91 -4.94
N LEU A 40 -16.36 15.90 -3.63
CA LEU A 40 -16.12 17.06 -2.76
C LEU A 40 -14.64 17.45 -2.68
N LEU A 41 -13.71 16.52 -2.87
CA LEU A 41 -12.28 16.85 -2.88
C LEU A 41 -11.83 17.43 -4.23
N ALA A 42 -12.55 17.16 -5.31
CA ALA A 42 -12.26 17.73 -6.62
C ALA A 42 -12.52 19.24 -6.69
N THR A 43 -13.24 19.82 -5.72
CA THR A 43 -13.47 21.28 -5.63
C THR A 43 -12.25 22.03 -5.09
N TYR A 44 -11.31 21.33 -4.43
CA TYR A 44 -10.09 21.94 -3.90
C TYR A 44 -9.03 22.02 -5.00
N LYS A 45 -8.29 23.13 -5.01
CA LYS A 45 -7.18 23.32 -5.94
C LYS A 45 -6.05 22.34 -5.61
N LEU A 46 -5.61 21.58 -6.61
CA LEU A 46 -4.40 20.78 -6.53
C LEU A 46 -3.17 21.63 -6.82
N ALA A 47 -2.12 21.43 -6.02
CA ALA A 47 -0.78 21.91 -6.37
C ALA A 47 -0.19 21.11 -7.55
N ASN A 48 0.96 21.53 -8.06
CA ASN A 48 1.67 20.75 -9.07
C ASN A 48 2.13 19.41 -8.49
N PHE A 49 1.99 18.34 -9.27
CA PHE A 49 2.56 17.05 -8.90
C PHE A 49 4.08 17.14 -8.86
N SER A 50 4.67 16.49 -7.85
CA SER A 50 6.11 16.34 -7.73
C SER A 50 6.46 14.92 -7.31
N THR A 51 7.63 14.46 -7.75
CA THR A 51 8.18 13.15 -7.42
C THR A 51 9.28 13.30 -6.38
N SER A 52 9.14 12.57 -5.27
CA SER A 52 10.12 12.55 -4.19
C SER A 52 11.33 11.67 -4.52
N LYS A 53 12.41 11.80 -3.74
CA LYS A 53 13.60 10.93 -3.83
C LYS A 53 13.28 9.44 -3.65
N SER A 54 12.24 9.13 -2.86
CA SER A 54 11.74 7.76 -2.67
C SER A 54 10.85 7.26 -3.82
N ASN A 55 10.83 7.98 -4.96
CA ASN A 55 10.02 7.68 -6.12
C ASN A 55 8.51 7.58 -5.80
N ILE A 56 7.99 8.51 -5.00
CA ILE A 56 6.55 8.68 -4.78
C ILE A 56 6.13 9.99 -5.45
N THR A 57 5.14 9.93 -6.34
CA THR A 57 4.58 11.09 -7.05
C THR A 57 3.27 11.50 -6.40
N LYS A 58 3.22 12.73 -5.90
CA LYS A 58 2.08 13.25 -5.14
C LYS A 58 1.83 14.73 -5.42
N SER A 59 0.60 15.15 -5.13
CA SER A 59 0.17 16.54 -5.09
C SER A 59 -0.54 16.81 -3.76
N TYR A 60 -0.76 18.09 -3.46
CA TYR A 60 -1.36 18.59 -2.23
C TYR A 60 -2.68 19.31 -2.54
N LEU A 61 -3.72 19.00 -1.78
CA LEU A 61 -5.00 19.72 -1.81
C LEU A 61 -4.89 21.01 -1.00
N ILE A 62 -4.82 22.14 -1.69
CA ILE A 62 -4.66 23.46 -1.08
C ILE A 62 -5.89 23.80 -0.25
N ASN A 63 -5.69 24.27 0.99
CA ASN A 63 -6.74 24.65 1.95
C ASN A 63 -7.74 23.54 2.34
N TYR A 64 -7.39 22.27 2.14
CA TYR A 64 -8.28 21.15 2.52
C TYR A 64 -8.26 20.85 4.03
N THR A 65 -7.08 20.70 4.64
CA THR A 65 -6.95 20.38 6.07
C THR A 65 -5.62 20.85 6.62
N LYS A 66 -5.55 21.05 7.94
CA LYS A 66 -4.31 21.34 8.67
C LYS A 66 -3.47 20.08 8.93
N PHE A 67 -4.04 18.88 8.77
CA PHE A 67 -3.31 17.63 8.97
C PHE A 67 -2.59 17.21 7.68
N ASN A 68 -1.30 17.53 7.60
CA ASN A 68 -0.51 17.46 6.36
C ASN A 68 -0.62 16.13 5.59
N SER A 69 -0.56 14.98 6.27
CA SER A 69 -0.62 13.67 5.61
C SER A 69 -1.98 13.37 4.98
N GLU A 70 -3.06 13.95 5.51
CA GLU A 70 -4.41 13.81 4.94
C GLU A 70 -4.58 14.66 3.68
N ALA A 71 -3.80 15.73 3.50
CA ALA A 71 -3.94 16.63 2.36
C ALA A 71 -3.30 16.13 1.05
N TYR A 72 -2.54 15.03 1.08
CA TYR A 72 -1.92 14.50 -0.11
C TYR A 72 -2.85 13.65 -0.96
N VAL A 73 -2.72 13.80 -2.28
CA VAL A 73 -3.21 12.87 -3.29
C VAL A 73 -2.03 12.28 -4.06
N TYR A 74 -2.13 11.02 -4.45
CA TYR A 74 -1.03 10.28 -5.05
C TYR A 74 -1.34 9.92 -6.50
N SER A 75 -0.31 9.92 -7.34
CA SER A 75 -0.38 9.35 -8.69
C SER A 75 -0.06 7.85 -8.64
N THR A 76 -0.63 7.09 -9.57
CA THR A 76 -0.36 5.64 -9.72
C THR A 76 0.88 5.34 -10.56
N LEU A 77 1.60 6.38 -11.02
CA LEU A 77 2.77 6.26 -11.90
C LEU A 77 3.94 5.55 -11.22
N ASN A 78 4.26 5.94 -9.99
CA ASN A 78 5.40 5.46 -9.22
C ASN A 78 4.94 4.73 -7.93
N LEU A 79 5.74 4.76 -6.86
CA LEU A 79 5.37 4.15 -5.58
C LEU A 79 4.30 4.96 -4.85
N GLY A 80 3.56 4.29 -3.97
CA GLY A 80 2.59 4.91 -3.08
C GLY A 80 3.18 5.12 -1.67
N PRO A 81 2.44 5.78 -0.77
CA PRO A 81 2.84 5.93 0.62
C PRO A 81 2.68 4.61 1.40
N THR A 82 3.23 4.53 2.60
CA THR A 82 2.94 3.41 3.52
C THR A 82 1.46 3.36 3.87
N LEU A 83 0.83 2.20 3.71
CA LEU A 83 -0.52 1.94 4.22
C LEU A 83 -0.46 1.81 5.75
N THR A 84 -1.29 2.57 6.46
CA THR A 84 -1.39 2.49 7.92
C THR A 84 -2.72 1.88 8.32
N ALA A 85 -2.78 1.27 9.50
CA ALA A 85 -4.01 0.68 10.01
C ALA A 85 -5.12 1.72 10.25
N SER A 86 -4.74 2.94 10.61
CA SER A 86 -5.65 4.06 10.85
C SER A 86 -5.02 5.39 10.44
N GLY A 87 -5.78 6.49 10.57
CA GLY A 87 -5.31 7.84 10.23
C GLY A 87 -5.33 8.13 8.72
N ALA A 88 -4.59 9.15 8.30
CA ALA A 88 -4.62 9.63 6.91
C ALA A 88 -4.22 8.57 5.89
N ASN A 89 -3.21 7.77 6.22
CA ASN A 89 -2.67 6.76 5.32
C ASN A 89 -3.45 5.43 5.35
N SER A 90 -4.53 5.31 6.13
CA SER A 90 -5.55 4.27 5.91
C SER A 90 -6.59 4.71 4.86
N ARG A 91 -6.55 6.00 4.46
CA ARG A 91 -7.41 6.66 3.48
C ARG A 91 -6.57 7.28 2.37
N ILE A 92 -5.67 6.48 1.79
CA ILE A 92 -4.79 6.93 0.71
C ILE A 92 -5.65 7.36 -0.46
N LYS A 93 -5.47 8.60 -0.93
CA LYS A 93 -6.20 9.18 -2.05
C LYS A 93 -5.39 9.07 -3.33
N PHE A 94 -5.98 8.48 -4.37
CA PHE A 94 -5.38 8.42 -5.69
C PHE A 94 -6.12 9.34 -6.66
N TYR A 95 -5.36 10.13 -7.42
CA TYR A 95 -5.86 10.99 -8.47
C TYR A 95 -5.65 10.35 -9.84
N PHE A 96 -6.72 10.29 -10.63
CA PHE A 96 -6.75 9.73 -11.98
C PHE A 96 -6.91 10.87 -12.99
N GLU A 97 -5.78 11.44 -13.41
CA GLU A 97 -5.69 12.64 -14.25
C GLU A 97 -6.62 12.63 -15.47
N LYS A 98 -6.62 11.55 -16.25
CA LYS A 98 -7.46 11.45 -17.47
C LYS A 98 -8.96 11.58 -17.22
N SER A 99 -9.42 11.29 -16.01
CA SER A 99 -10.84 11.35 -15.64
C SER A 99 -11.12 12.40 -14.58
N GLU A 100 -10.09 13.13 -14.13
CA GLU A 100 -10.13 14.12 -13.05
C GLU A 100 -10.78 13.61 -11.75
N ILE A 101 -10.66 12.29 -11.48
CA ILE A 101 -11.28 11.65 -10.32
C ILE A 101 -10.27 11.47 -9.20
N ILE A 102 -10.68 11.81 -7.97
CA ILE A 102 -9.99 11.41 -6.74
C ILE A 102 -10.81 10.32 -6.06
N ARG A 103 -10.16 9.24 -5.60
CA ARG A 103 -10.80 8.24 -4.73
C ARG A 103 -9.86 7.66 -3.69
N TYR A 104 -10.42 7.06 -2.65
CA TYR A 104 -9.65 6.26 -1.71
C TYR A 104 -9.22 4.92 -2.30
N ILE A 105 -8.14 4.35 -1.76
CA ILE A 105 -7.80 2.94 -1.91
C ILE A 105 -8.97 2.06 -1.43
N THR A 106 -9.25 0.97 -2.14
CA THR A 106 -10.25 -0.02 -1.69
C THR A 106 -9.64 -1.04 -0.74
N ASP A 107 -10.48 -1.80 -0.03
CA ASP A 107 -10.02 -2.92 0.82
C ASP A 107 -9.32 -4.03 0.02
N PHE A 108 -9.84 -4.36 -1.15
CA PHE A 108 -9.21 -5.28 -2.10
C PHE A 108 -7.83 -4.77 -2.57
N GLU A 109 -7.74 -3.49 -2.90
CA GLU A 109 -6.48 -2.87 -3.30
C GLU A 109 -5.48 -2.82 -2.14
N ALA A 110 -5.92 -2.51 -0.92
CA ALA A 110 -5.08 -2.51 0.28
C ALA A 110 -4.47 -3.89 0.54
N TYR A 111 -5.23 -4.98 0.35
CA TYR A 111 -4.69 -6.35 0.45
C TYR A 111 -3.60 -6.61 -0.59
N GLN A 112 -3.88 -6.31 -1.86
CA GLN A 112 -2.89 -6.48 -2.93
C GLN A 112 -1.67 -5.57 -2.74
N TYR A 113 -1.87 -4.37 -2.18
CA TYR A 113 -0.81 -3.42 -1.83
C TYR A 113 0.18 -3.99 -0.83
N MET A 114 -0.30 -4.87 0.07
CA MET A 114 0.51 -5.59 1.06
C MET A 114 1.01 -6.96 0.54
N GLY A 115 0.79 -7.28 -0.73
CA GLY A 115 1.29 -8.50 -1.37
C GLY A 115 0.36 -9.70 -1.28
N PHE A 116 -0.82 -9.58 -0.64
CA PHE A 116 -1.80 -10.66 -0.58
C PHE A 116 -2.45 -10.92 -1.94
N THR A 117 -2.89 -12.15 -2.14
CA THR A 117 -3.56 -12.54 -3.38
C THR A 117 -5.04 -12.18 -3.35
N LYS A 118 -5.67 -12.19 -4.54
CA LYS A 118 -7.14 -12.08 -4.66
C LYS A 118 -7.85 -13.18 -3.88
N ILE A 119 -7.29 -14.39 -3.84
CA ILE A 119 -7.87 -15.53 -3.12
C ILE A 119 -7.89 -15.26 -1.62
N ASP A 120 -6.80 -14.71 -1.06
CA ASP A 120 -6.73 -14.34 0.35
C ASP A 120 -7.78 -13.29 0.71
N TYR A 121 -7.90 -12.24 -0.12
CA TYR A 121 -8.94 -11.24 0.05
C TYR A 121 -10.35 -11.84 -0.02
N SER A 122 -10.63 -12.70 -1.00
CA SER A 122 -11.94 -13.33 -1.15
C SER A 122 -12.32 -14.17 0.08
N LYS A 123 -11.38 -14.92 0.67
CA LYS A 123 -11.64 -15.67 1.90
C LYS A 123 -12.04 -14.75 3.06
N VAL A 124 -11.31 -13.64 3.24
CA VAL A 124 -11.62 -12.65 4.29
C VAL A 124 -12.97 -11.98 4.02
N ARG A 125 -13.20 -11.52 2.79
CA ARG A 125 -14.43 -10.81 2.43
C ARG A 125 -15.67 -11.70 2.56
N ASN A 126 -15.57 -12.96 2.12
CA ASN A 126 -16.68 -13.91 2.17
C ASN A 126 -17.00 -14.40 3.59
N SER A 127 -16.12 -14.17 4.57
CA SER A 127 -16.45 -14.42 5.97
C SER A 127 -17.57 -13.52 6.49
N ASN A 128 -17.77 -12.35 5.87
CA ASN A 128 -18.71 -11.30 6.31
C ASN A 128 -18.50 -10.82 7.76
N LEU A 129 -17.35 -11.12 8.38
CA LEU A 129 -17.04 -10.75 9.76
C LEU A 129 -16.41 -9.34 9.86
N LEU A 130 -15.78 -8.87 8.79
CA LEU A 130 -15.02 -7.61 8.77
C LEU A 130 -15.64 -6.61 7.79
N SER A 131 -15.86 -5.39 8.25
CA SER A 131 -16.16 -4.25 7.37
C SER A 131 -14.95 -3.88 6.51
N SER A 132 -15.15 -3.18 5.39
CA SER A 132 -14.05 -2.73 4.52
C SER A 132 -12.99 -1.91 5.26
N SER A 133 -13.39 -1.06 6.21
CA SER A 133 -12.43 -0.31 7.04
C SER A 133 -11.62 -1.20 7.96
N LYS A 134 -12.21 -2.29 8.51
CA LYS A 134 -11.48 -3.27 9.32
C LYS A 134 -10.56 -4.16 8.49
N ILE A 135 -10.93 -4.47 7.25
CA ILE A 135 -10.05 -5.16 6.29
C ILE A 135 -8.83 -4.28 5.97
N ILE A 136 -9.02 -2.98 5.71
CA ILE A 136 -7.89 -2.04 5.54
C ILE A 136 -7.05 -1.95 6.82
N TYR A 137 -7.68 -1.93 7.99
CA TYR A 137 -6.98 -1.90 9.28
C TYR A 137 -6.05 -3.10 9.47
N THR A 138 -6.51 -4.31 9.14
CA THR A 138 -5.66 -5.53 9.23
C THR A 138 -4.56 -5.52 8.18
N ALA A 139 -4.83 -5.05 6.96
CA ALA A 139 -3.81 -4.89 5.93
C ALA A 139 -2.73 -3.89 6.36
N GLY A 140 -3.10 -2.72 6.90
CA GLY A 140 -2.17 -1.69 7.34
C GLY A 140 -1.34 -2.03 8.58
N ASN A 141 -1.76 -3.04 9.36
CA ASN A 141 -0.95 -3.63 10.44
C ASN A 141 -0.12 -4.84 9.98
N SER A 142 -0.25 -5.25 8.71
CA SER A 142 0.46 -6.40 8.16
C SER A 142 1.87 -6.03 7.69
N ILE A 143 2.60 -7.03 7.23
CA ILE A 143 3.92 -6.90 6.62
C ILE A 143 3.78 -7.29 5.15
N SER A 144 4.50 -6.62 4.24
CA SER A 144 4.52 -7.00 2.82
C SER A 144 4.95 -8.46 2.68
N VAL A 145 4.10 -9.25 2.03
CA VAL A 145 4.30 -10.70 1.84
C VAL A 145 5.64 -10.98 1.13
N GLU A 146 5.97 -10.20 0.12
CA GLU A 146 7.20 -10.37 -0.67
C GLU A 146 8.47 -10.14 0.15
N VAL A 147 8.43 -9.22 1.13
CA VAL A 147 9.55 -8.99 2.06
C VAL A 147 9.77 -10.21 2.95
N LEU A 148 8.69 -10.78 3.50
CA LEU A 148 8.77 -11.99 4.32
C LEU A 148 9.27 -13.19 3.50
N GLN A 149 8.76 -13.37 2.27
CA GLN A 149 9.21 -14.43 1.38
C GLN A 149 10.71 -14.37 1.10
N ALA A 150 11.25 -13.17 0.85
CA ALA A 150 12.69 -13.01 0.62
C ALA A 150 13.52 -13.30 1.87
N ILE A 151 13.09 -12.84 3.05
CA ILE A 151 13.79 -13.12 4.31
C ILE A 151 13.76 -14.63 4.60
N PHE A 152 12.59 -15.27 4.51
CA PHE A 152 12.46 -16.70 4.79
C PHE A 152 13.25 -17.56 3.80
N LYS A 153 13.40 -17.14 2.54
CA LYS A 153 14.27 -17.82 1.59
C LYS A 153 15.72 -17.85 2.05
N GLU A 154 16.24 -16.76 2.60
CA GLU A 154 17.62 -16.74 3.14
C GLU A 154 17.74 -17.52 4.45
N VAL A 155 16.72 -17.51 5.30
CA VAL A 155 16.68 -18.35 6.51
C VAL A 155 16.72 -19.84 6.15
N ILE A 156 15.97 -20.28 5.14
CA ILE A 156 15.94 -21.68 4.70
C ILE A 156 17.28 -22.10 4.09
N LYS A 157 17.99 -21.20 3.39
CA LYS A 157 19.30 -21.52 2.80
C LYS A 157 20.41 -21.67 3.84
N CYS A 158 20.33 -20.94 4.95
CA CYS A 158 21.40 -20.94 5.93
C CYS A 158 21.35 -22.11 6.92
N ILE A 159 20.17 -22.76 7.05
CA ILE A 159 19.94 -23.96 7.87
C ILE A 159 20.24 -25.20 7.01
#